data_AF-A0A0G0IVT6-F1
#
_entry.id   AF-A0A0G0IVT6-F1
#
_cell.length_a   1.000
_cell.length_b   1.000
_cell.length_c   1.000
_cell.angle_alpha   90.00
_cell.angle_beta   90.00
_cell.angle_gamma   90.00
#
_symmetry.space_group_name_H-M   'P 1'
#
loop_
_entity.id
_entity.type
_entity.pdbx_description
1 polymer ?
#
loop_
_entity_poly.entity_id
_entity_poly.type
_entity_poly.pdbx_seq_one_letter_code
_entity_poly.pdbx_strand_id
1 'polypeptide(L)'
;MIFIYFIILTLPAYLIRFSIFGLKTNLMDIFLILFLGGWFLRKILRGEKIKESFLRVRGFLLPAILLLSGVSLAVFKSSDIFVSLGIFKSWFILPVLFFIAASDIIKTEKQKISVLRVWFFSGIAVALLGFVYYFLGEITYDGRLKMFFLSPNHLAMFLAGPFIAGLWFLLEEKGRLKMVYVGLGVFFIGMALFFTKSLGGFSAILIAVLFLIFSEFKTIIAHNFRNIKICLAVFLLIFLLAGTFFLFYKHDFSKTSSLGSRFIIWRSSLKILEDNIIFGIGPGTFQEKYLEYQKYFEPYLEKDIPQPHNIFLAFWLQTGIMGIVGFLWLIFAFFKNIWEYKKDKIVIFCATLMIYSLAHGLVDTIYWKNDLAIIFWLIILLSLPQTTKTAQI
;
A
#
# COMPACT_ATOMS: atom_id res chain seq x y z
N MET A 1 -15.35 10.99 11.23
CA MET A 1 -15.22 9.51 11.28
C MET A 1 -15.95 8.84 10.13
N ILE A 2 -17.28 9.02 9.99
CA ILE A 2 -18.07 8.36 8.92
C ILE A 2 -17.46 8.57 7.52
N PHE A 3 -17.08 9.80 7.17
CA PHE A 3 -16.50 10.06 5.85
C PHE A 3 -15.14 9.37 5.63
N ILE A 4 -14.31 9.24 6.68
CA ILE A 4 -13.06 8.46 6.60
C ILE A 4 -13.38 6.99 6.32
N TYR A 5 -14.40 6.42 6.98
CA TYR A 5 -14.82 5.05 6.73
C TYR A 5 -15.31 4.87 5.30
N PHE A 6 -16.07 5.82 4.77
CA PHE A 6 -16.50 5.79 3.37
C PHE A 6 -15.32 5.80 2.40
N ILE A 7 -14.32 6.68 2.60
CA ILE A 7 -13.10 6.74 1.79
C ILE A 7 -12.38 5.39 1.80
N ILE A 8 -12.18 4.80 2.98
CA ILE A 8 -11.46 3.52 3.14
C ILE A 8 -12.25 2.36 2.53
N LEU A 9 -13.57 2.35 2.69
CA LEU A 9 -14.44 1.32 2.13
C LEU A 9 -14.40 1.33 0.60
N THR A 10 -14.31 2.53 0.01
CA THR A 10 -14.41 2.77 -1.43
C THR A 10 -13.06 3.03 -2.10
N LEU A 11 -11.93 2.62 -1.50
CA LEU A 11 -10.59 2.81 -2.07
C LEU A 11 -10.51 2.52 -3.59
N PRO A 12 -11.09 1.42 -4.13
CA PRO A 12 -11.06 1.13 -5.57
C PRO A 12 -11.78 2.14 -6.48
N ALA A 13 -12.56 3.07 -5.94
CA ALA A 13 -13.29 4.10 -6.70
C ALA A 13 -12.36 4.97 -7.55
N TYR A 14 -11.04 5.01 -7.26
CA TYR A 14 -10.06 5.69 -8.09
C TYR A 14 -9.98 5.19 -9.54
N LEU A 15 -10.54 4.01 -9.84
CA LEU A 15 -10.61 3.47 -11.20
C LEU A 15 -11.62 4.23 -12.07
N ILE A 16 -12.56 4.97 -11.47
CA ILE A 16 -13.42 5.91 -12.16
C ILE A 16 -12.61 7.18 -12.41
N ARG A 17 -11.97 7.25 -13.59
CA ARG A 17 -11.03 8.29 -14.00
C ARG A 17 -11.68 9.24 -15.00
N PHE A 18 -11.35 10.52 -14.89
CA PHE A 18 -11.80 11.59 -15.80
C PHE A 18 -10.80 12.75 -15.77
N SER A 19 -11.04 13.80 -16.55
CA SER A 19 -10.17 14.98 -16.61
C SER A 19 -10.97 16.23 -16.25
N ILE A 20 -10.37 17.12 -15.46
CA ILE A 20 -10.91 18.46 -15.17
C ILE A 20 -9.85 19.46 -15.63
N PHE A 21 -10.19 20.34 -16.59
CA PHE A 21 -9.27 21.33 -17.16
C PHE A 21 -7.92 20.76 -17.63
N GLY A 22 -7.94 19.56 -18.23
CA GLY A 22 -6.73 18.88 -18.72
C GLY A 22 -5.95 18.09 -17.64
N LEU A 23 -6.27 18.27 -16.36
CA LEU A 23 -5.64 17.53 -15.28
C LEU A 23 -6.36 16.19 -15.04
N LYS A 24 -5.61 15.09 -15.14
CA LYS A 24 -6.13 13.74 -14.84
C LYS A 24 -6.54 13.67 -13.37
N THR A 25 -7.78 13.24 -13.13
CA THR A 25 -8.37 13.08 -11.81
C THR A 25 -9.20 11.80 -11.74
N ASN A 26 -9.69 11.47 -10.56
CA ASN A 26 -10.55 10.30 -10.35
C ASN A 26 -11.55 10.52 -9.21
N LEU A 27 -12.51 9.61 -9.07
CA LEU A 27 -13.57 9.73 -8.06
C LEU A 27 -13.03 9.73 -6.62
N MET A 28 -11.95 8.99 -6.34
CA MET A 28 -11.31 9.01 -5.03
C MET A 28 -10.70 10.38 -4.72
N ASP A 29 -10.12 11.07 -5.72
CA ASP A 29 -9.62 12.44 -5.54
C ASP A 29 -10.75 13.38 -5.10
N ILE A 30 -11.95 13.24 -5.66
CA ILE A 30 -13.12 14.03 -5.28
C ILE A 30 -13.49 13.76 -3.82
N PHE A 31 -13.51 12.49 -3.40
CA PHE A 31 -13.80 12.15 -2.01
C PHE A 31 -12.76 12.74 -1.04
N LEU A 32 -11.47 12.69 -1.39
CA LEU A 32 -10.41 13.29 -0.60
C LEU A 32 -10.55 14.82 -0.52
N ILE A 33 -10.81 15.49 -1.65
CA ILE A 33 -10.98 16.95 -1.70
C ILE A 33 -12.19 17.39 -0.86
N LEU A 34 -13.33 16.70 -0.98
CA LEU A 34 -14.52 16.99 -0.17
C LEU A 34 -14.25 16.77 1.32
N PHE A 35 -13.52 15.72 1.68
CA PHE A 35 -13.13 15.46 3.07
C PHE A 35 -12.22 16.56 3.61
N LEU A 36 -11.22 16.97 2.85
CA LEU A 36 -10.29 18.04 3.22
C LEU A 36 -11.01 19.40 3.34
N GLY A 37 -11.92 19.72 2.42
CA GLY A 37 -12.76 20.90 2.49
C GLY A 37 -13.64 20.93 3.74
N GLY A 38 -14.30 19.81 4.06
CA GLY A 38 -15.09 19.67 5.28
C GLY A 38 -14.25 19.76 6.57
N TRP A 39 -13.05 19.18 6.57
CA TRP A 39 -12.10 19.30 7.69
C TRP A 39 -11.64 20.74 7.89
N PHE A 40 -11.27 21.44 6.82
CA PHE A 40 -10.84 22.84 6.86
C PHE A 40 -11.96 23.78 7.31
N LEU A 41 -13.17 23.61 6.77
CA LEU A 41 -14.35 24.38 7.19
C LEU A 41 -14.65 24.16 8.68
N ARG A 42 -14.59 22.91 9.15
CA ARG A 42 -14.75 22.59 10.58
C ARG A 42 -13.70 23.30 11.45
N LYS A 43 -12.44 23.39 11.00
CA LYS A 43 -11.39 24.12 11.72
C LYS A 43 -11.73 25.60 11.86
N ILE A 44 -12.13 26.25 10.75
CA ILE A 44 -12.53 27.66 10.74
C ILE A 44 -13.72 27.90 11.68
N LEU A 45 -14.79 27.13 11.53
CA LEU A 45 -16.03 27.30 12.32
C LEU A 45 -15.82 27.10 13.82
N ARG A 46 -14.79 26.32 14.22
CA ARG A 46 -14.46 26.05 15.61
C ARG A 46 -13.31 26.90 16.16
N GLY A 47 -12.71 27.76 15.35
CA GLY A 47 -11.52 28.52 15.73
C GLY A 47 -10.29 27.65 16.04
N GLU A 48 -10.26 26.41 15.54
CA GLU A 48 -9.16 25.47 15.79
C GLU A 48 -7.95 25.83 14.90
N LYS A 49 -6.76 25.92 15.50
CA LYS A 49 -5.53 26.28 14.75
C LYS A 49 -5.03 25.10 13.94
N ILE A 50 -4.79 25.31 12.64
CA ILE A 50 -4.23 24.29 11.73
C ILE A 50 -2.84 23.82 12.20
N LYS A 51 -2.06 24.69 12.85
CA LYS A 51 -0.73 24.36 13.41
C LYS A 51 -0.76 23.14 14.35
N GLU A 52 -1.86 22.91 15.07
CA GLU A 52 -2.00 21.76 15.98
C GLU A 52 -1.99 20.42 15.22
N SER A 53 -2.62 20.40 14.03
CA SER A 53 -2.65 19.22 13.16
C SER A 53 -1.24 18.86 12.68
N PHE A 54 -0.44 19.88 12.30
CA PHE A 54 0.97 19.71 11.92
C PHE A 54 1.85 19.26 13.09
N LEU A 55 1.65 19.83 14.29
CA LEU A 55 2.40 19.44 15.49
C LEU A 55 2.25 17.95 15.80
N ARG A 56 1.05 17.41 15.60
CA ARG A 56 0.78 15.99 15.85
C ARG A 56 1.57 15.06 14.94
N VAL A 57 1.80 15.46 13.70
CA VAL A 57 2.50 14.64 12.70
C VAL A 57 3.95 15.09 12.48
N ARG A 58 4.49 15.94 13.36
CA ARG A 58 5.80 16.62 13.20
C ARG A 58 6.95 15.69 12.85
N GLY A 59 6.95 14.46 13.39
CA GLY A 59 7.99 13.46 13.13
C GLY A 59 8.07 13.00 11.67
N PHE A 60 7.02 13.22 10.90
CA PHE A 60 6.90 12.81 9.49
C PHE A 60 6.88 14.00 8.52
N LEU A 61 6.77 15.25 9.01
CA LEU A 61 6.60 16.43 8.16
C LEU A 61 7.82 16.72 7.30
N LEU A 62 9.01 16.76 7.90
CA LEU A 62 10.23 17.07 7.16
C LEU A 62 10.54 16.07 6.05
N PRO A 63 10.48 14.74 6.27
CA PRO A 63 10.67 13.79 5.20
C PRO A 63 9.52 13.79 4.18
N ALA A 64 8.28 14.11 4.58
CA ALA A 64 7.18 14.33 3.63
C ALA A 64 7.41 15.57 2.75
N ILE A 65 7.88 16.69 3.32
CA ILE A 65 8.22 17.90 2.58
C ILE A 65 9.35 17.60 1.60
N LEU A 66 10.39 16.89 2.03
CA LEU A 66 11.50 16.51 1.16
C LEU A 66 11.02 15.64 -0.01
N LEU A 67 10.13 14.69 0.26
CA LEU A 67 9.48 13.87 -0.76
C LEU A 67 8.68 14.72 -1.76
N LEU A 68 7.80 15.60 -1.26
CA LEU A 68 6.98 16.48 -2.10
C LEU A 68 7.82 17.45 -2.93
N SER A 69 8.91 17.99 -2.36
CA SER A 69 9.86 18.84 -3.07
C SER A 69 10.58 18.08 -4.18
N GLY A 70 11.02 16.84 -3.93
CA GLY A 70 11.61 15.98 -4.95
C GLY A 70 10.65 15.71 -6.11
N VAL A 71 9.41 15.33 -5.81
CA VAL A 71 8.37 15.14 -6.83
C VAL A 71 8.14 16.43 -7.61
N SER A 72 8.02 17.57 -6.93
CA SER A 72 7.80 18.88 -7.57
C SER A 72 8.90 19.21 -8.58
N LEU A 73 10.17 19.00 -8.20
CA LEU A 73 11.31 19.21 -9.10
C LEU A 73 11.30 18.23 -10.28
N ALA A 74 10.95 16.97 -10.04
CA ALA A 74 10.87 15.95 -11.07
C ALA A 74 9.74 16.20 -12.08
N VAL A 75 8.61 16.80 -11.65
CA VAL A 75 7.52 17.21 -12.56
C VAL A 75 8.03 18.17 -13.64
N PHE A 76 8.91 19.12 -13.30
CA PHE A 76 9.48 20.05 -14.29
C PHE A 76 10.38 19.39 -15.34
N LYS A 77 10.87 18.16 -15.06
CA LYS A 77 11.68 17.37 -15.99
C LYS A 77 10.90 16.34 -16.78
N SER A 78 9.60 16.20 -16.48
CA SER A 78 8.74 15.24 -17.17
C SER A 78 8.52 15.59 -18.63
N SER A 79 8.43 14.56 -19.48
CA SER A 79 7.99 14.67 -20.88
C SER A 79 6.49 15.00 -21.00
N ASP A 80 5.67 14.65 -20.01
CA ASP A 80 4.23 14.98 -19.93
C ASP A 80 3.89 15.59 -18.56
N ILE A 81 3.88 16.92 -18.53
CA ILE A 81 3.63 17.68 -17.30
C ILE A 81 2.22 17.46 -16.75
N PHE A 82 1.20 17.23 -17.60
CA PHE A 82 -0.18 17.04 -17.14
C PHE A 82 -0.37 15.68 -16.48
N VAL A 83 0.27 14.64 -17.02
CA VAL A 83 0.32 13.32 -16.38
C VAL A 83 1.06 13.39 -15.06
N SER A 84 2.23 14.01 -15.03
CA SER A 84 3.02 14.14 -13.80
C SER A 84 2.33 14.97 -12.73
N LEU A 85 1.65 16.06 -13.09
CA LEU A 85 0.83 16.84 -12.16
C LEU A 85 -0.37 16.05 -11.65
N GLY A 86 -1.01 15.24 -12.50
CA GLY A 86 -2.10 14.34 -12.10
C GLY A 86 -1.63 13.31 -11.07
N ILE A 87 -0.47 12.70 -11.28
CA ILE A 87 0.14 11.77 -10.33
C ILE A 87 0.59 12.49 -9.05
N PHE A 88 1.26 13.64 -9.17
CA PHE A 88 1.71 14.42 -8.02
C PHE A 88 0.54 14.80 -7.11
N LYS A 89 -0.56 15.30 -7.69
CA LYS A 89 -1.81 15.57 -6.98
C LYS A 89 -2.35 14.33 -6.28
N SER A 90 -2.55 13.25 -7.03
CA SER A 90 -3.39 12.13 -6.60
C SER A 90 -2.65 11.13 -5.71
N TRP A 91 -1.35 10.94 -5.93
CA TRP A 91 -0.53 9.92 -5.23
C TRP A 91 0.31 10.51 -4.10
N PHE A 92 0.57 11.82 -4.11
CA PHE A 92 1.41 12.46 -3.10
C PHE A 92 0.66 13.53 -2.31
N ILE A 93 0.17 14.59 -2.96
CA ILE A 93 -0.43 15.73 -2.26
C ILE A 93 -1.68 15.31 -1.49
N LEU A 94 -2.69 14.74 -2.16
CA LEU A 94 -3.96 14.38 -1.52
C LEU A 94 -3.78 13.33 -0.40
N PRO A 95 -2.98 12.26 -0.57
CA PRO A 95 -2.71 11.32 0.52
C PRO A 95 -1.98 11.93 1.74
N VAL A 96 -0.99 12.82 1.53
CA VAL A 96 -0.30 13.52 2.63
C VAL A 96 -1.26 14.44 3.38
N LEU A 97 -2.07 15.22 2.65
CA LEU A 97 -3.07 16.09 3.26
C LEU A 97 -4.14 15.27 4.01
N PHE A 98 -4.58 14.16 3.44
CA PHE A 98 -5.49 13.23 4.09
C PHE A 98 -4.88 12.70 5.40
N PHE A 99 -3.60 12.32 5.42
CA PHE A 99 -2.89 11.91 6.64
C PHE A 99 -2.94 12.98 7.73
N ILE A 100 -2.62 14.23 7.39
CA ILE A 100 -2.64 15.36 8.34
C ILE A 100 -4.06 15.56 8.89
N ALA A 101 -5.06 15.66 8.01
CA ALA A 101 -6.45 15.92 8.39
C ALA A 101 -7.08 14.75 9.17
N ALA A 102 -6.83 13.51 8.75
CA ALA A 102 -7.32 12.31 9.42
C ALA A 102 -6.67 12.12 10.80
N SER A 103 -5.44 12.62 11.00
CA SER A 103 -4.80 12.62 12.31
C SER A 103 -5.66 13.30 13.36
N ASP A 104 -6.24 14.47 13.08
CA ASP A 104 -7.09 15.19 14.03
C ASP A 104 -8.33 14.42 14.50
N ILE A 105 -8.77 13.44 13.71
CA ILE A 105 -10.02 12.72 13.92
C ILE A 105 -9.75 11.34 14.54
N ILE A 106 -8.71 10.63 14.09
CA ILE A 106 -8.32 9.30 14.59
C ILE A 106 -7.34 9.48 15.75
N LYS A 107 -7.86 9.39 16.98
CA LYS A 107 -7.13 9.64 18.24
C LYS A 107 -7.02 8.42 19.14
N THR A 108 -8.04 7.57 19.13
CA THR A 108 -8.17 6.46 20.08
C THR A 108 -7.93 5.11 19.43
N GLU A 109 -7.53 4.14 20.24
CA GLU A 109 -7.39 2.73 19.83
C GLU A 109 -8.67 2.20 19.14
N LYS A 110 -9.84 2.46 19.73
CA LYS A 110 -11.14 2.06 19.16
C LYS A 110 -11.36 2.63 17.76
N GLN A 111 -10.96 3.87 17.51
CA GLN A 111 -11.08 4.48 16.19
C GLN A 111 -10.12 3.83 15.19
N LYS A 112 -8.86 3.59 15.58
CA LYS A 112 -7.87 2.88 14.77
C LYS A 112 -8.35 1.47 14.38
N ILE A 113 -8.83 0.70 15.35
CA ILE A 113 -9.40 -0.64 15.09
C ILE A 113 -10.59 -0.56 14.14
N SER A 114 -11.47 0.44 14.31
CA SER A 114 -12.63 0.61 13.43
C SER A 114 -12.23 0.92 11.99
N VAL A 115 -11.17 1.72 11.78
CA VAL A 115 -10.58 1.97 10.46
C VAL A 115 -10.08 0.66 9.84
N LEU A 116 -9.32 -0.15 10.59
CA LEU A 116 -8.84 -1.44 10.11
C LEU A 116 -9.98 -2.41 9.77
N ARG A 117 -11.08 -2.41 10.55
CA ARG A 117 -12.28 -3.22 10.24
C ARG A 117 -12.93 -2.77 8.95
N VAL A 118 -13.07 -1.47 8.72
CA VAL A 118 -13.64 -0.95 7.47
C VAL A 118 -12.78 -1.33 6.27
N TRP A 119 -11.46 -1.27 6.41
CA TRP A 119 -10.55 -1.72 5.36
C TRP A 119 -10.66 -3.24 5.11
N PHE A 120 -10.80 -4.04 6.17
CA PHE A 120 -11.09 -5.47 6.06
C PHE A 120 -12.40 -5.74 5.30
N PHE A 121 -13.48 -5.02 5.60
CA PHE A 121 -14.74 -5.13 4.87
C PHE A 121 -14.63 -4.69 3.40
N SER A 122 -13.82 -3.68 3.10
CA SER A 122 -13.49 -3.32 1.71
C SER A 122 -12.82 -4.48 0.99
N GLY A 123 -11.86 -5.16 1.64
CA GLY A 123 -11.22 -6.37 1.12
C GLY A 123 -12.21 -7.51 0.87
N ILE A 124 -13.15 -7.76 1.78
CA ILE A 124 -14.21 -8.76 1.57
C ILE A 124 -15.06 -8.40 0.34
N ALA A 125 -15.52 -7.14 0.24
CA ALA A 125 -16.33 -6.70 -0.89
C ALA A 125 -15.60 -6.88 -2.22
N VAL A 126 -14.32 -6.50 -2.29
CA VAL A 126 -13.48 -6.70 -3.48
C VAL A 126 -13.25 -8.17 -3.79
N ALA A 127 -13.01 -9.02 -2.77
CA ALA A 127 -12.85 -10.46 -2.97
C ALA A 127 -14.12 -11.12 -3.52
N LEU A 128 -15.30 -10.78 -2.95
CA LEU A 128 -16.59 -11.29 -3.41
C LEU A 128 -16.89 -10.89 -4.85
N LEU A 129 -16.69 -9.62 -5.19
CA LEU A 129 -16.81 -9.17 -6.58
C LEU A 129 -15.77 -9.83 -7.49
N GLY A 130 -14.56 -10.12 -6.99
CA GLY A 130 -13.54 -10.88 -7.69
C GLY A 130 -14.02 -12.27 -8.10
N PHE A 131 -14.77 -12.97 -7.24
CA PHE A 131 -15.38 -14.25 -7.62
C PHE A 131 -16.44 -14.11 -8.70
N VAL A 132 -17.22 -13.02 -8.71
CA VAL A 132 -18.15 -12.74 -9.82
C VAL A 132 -17.39 -12.67 -11.14
N TYR A 133 -16.28 -11.93 -11.19
CA TYR A 133 -15.42 -11.88 -12.39
C TYR A 133 -14.85 -13.25 -12.76
N TYR A 134 -14.40 -14.02 -11.77
CA TYR A 134 -13.88 -15.36 -12.00
C TYR A 134 -14.92 -16.29 -12.64
N PHE A 135 -16.15 -16.31 -12.11
CA PHE A 135 -17.23 -17.16 -12.63
C PHE A 135 -17.79 -16.69 -13.98
N LEU A 136 -17.65 -15.40 -14.30
CA LEU A 136 -17.95 -14.87 -15.64
C LEU A 136 -16.85 -15.18 -16.67
N GLY A 137 -15.73 -15.78 -16.26
CA GLY A 137 -14.60 -16.06 -17.15
C GLY A 137 -13.70 -14.85 -17.43
N GLU A 138 -13.85 -13.75 -16.68
CA GLU A 138 -13.05 -12.52 -16.79
C GLU A 138 -11.70 -12.68 -16.08
N ILE A 139 -10.91 -13.63 -16.56
CA ILE A 139 -9.55 -13.97 -16.10
C ILE A 139 -8.53 -13.59 -17.17
N THR A 140 -7.27 -13.41 -16.77
CA THR A 140 -6.18 -13.20 -17.74
C THR A 140 -5.95 -14.44 -18.58
N TYR A 141 -5.24 -14.29 -19.70
CA TYR A 141 -4.94 -15.40 -20.62
C TYR A 141 -4.18 -16.57 -19.95
N ASP A 142 -3.40 -16.30 -18.89
CA ASP A 142 -2.69 -17.28 -18.05
C ASP A 142 -3.53 -17.77 -16.84
N GLY A 143 -4.83 -17.48 -16.87
CA GLY A 143 -5.82 -17.97 -15.92
C GLY A 143 -5.68 -17.37 -14.52
N ARG A 144 -5.44 -16.05 -14.43
CA ARG A 144 -5.28 -15.33 -13.16
C ARG A 144 -6.40 -14.32 -12.96
N LEU A 145 -6.82 -14.16 -11.71
CA LEU A 145 -7.80 -13.18 -11.32
C LEU A 145 -7.15 -11.80 -11.19
N LYS A 146 -7.55 -10.87 -12.06
CA LYS A 146 -7.19 -9.43 -11.97
C LYS A 146 -8.38 -8.53 -11.62
N MET A 147 -9.61 -8.97 -11.90
CA MET A 147 -10.83 -8.17 -11.75
C MET A 147 -10.74 -6.84 -12.57
N PHE A 148 -11.16 -5.71 -12.00
CA PHE A 148 -11.06 -4.38 -12.62
C PHE A 148 -9.67 -3.73 -12.48
N PHE A 149 -8.70 -4.42 -11.85
CA PHE A 149 -7.34 -3.91 -11.75
C PHE A 149 -6.56 -4.21 -13.03
N LEU A 150 -5.50 -3.43 -13.27
CA LEU A 150 -4.65 -3.58 -14.46
C LEU A 150 -3.87 -4.91 -14.49
N SER A 151 -3.64 -5.55 -13.35
CA SER A 151 -2.93 -6.83 -13.27
C SER A 151 -3.37 -7.66 -12.06
N PRO A 152 -3.17 -8.99 -12.08
CA PRO A 152 -3.41 -9.84 -10.91
C PRO A 152 -2.56 -9.44 -9.70
N ASN A 153 -1.34 -8.92 -9.92
CA ASN A 153 -0.48 -8.43 -8.85
C ASN A 153 -1.11 -7.22 -8.15
N HIS A 154 -1.81 -6.35 -8.88
CA HIS A 154 -2.48 -5.19 -8.28
C HIS A 154 -3.64 -5.60 -7.38
N LEU A 155 -4.44 -6.61 -7.78
CA LEU A 155 -5.45 -7.19 -6.91
C LEU A 155 -4.81 -7.79 -5.65
N ALA A 156 -3.68 -8.48 -5.80
CA ALA A 156 -2.96 -9.06 -4.66
C ALA A 156 -2.44 -7.98 -3.69
N MET A 157 -1.89 -6.87 -4.21
CA MET A 157 -1.46 -5.72 -3.39
C MET A 157 -2.60 -5.14 -2.57
N PHE A 158 -3.78 -5.00 -3.19
CA PHE A 158 -4.95 -4.45 -2.51
C PHE A 158 -5.45 -5.39 -1.40
N LEU A 159 -5.56 -6.70 -1.68
CA LEU A 159 -6.15 -7.69 -0.79
C LEU A 159 -5.24 -8.15 0.36
N ALA A 160 -3.92 -8.04 0.21
CA ALA A 160 -2.97 -8.52 1.22
C ALA A 160 -3.09 -7.79 2.58
N GLY A 161 -3.27 -6.46 2.56
CA GLY A 161 -3.47 -5.68 3.79
C GLY A 161 -4.72 -6.11 4.57
N PRO A 162 -5.91 -6.13 3.93
CA PRO A 162 -7.13 -6.71 4.50
C PRO A 162 -6.95 -8.16 4.99
N PHE A 163 -6.25 -9.01 4.23
CA PHE A 163 -5.98 -10.38 4.66
C PHE A 163 -5.19 -10.42 5.98
N ILE A 164 -4.08 -9.68 6.05
CA ILE A 164 -3.23 -9.56 7.25
C ILE A 164 -4.02 -8.96 8.43
N ALA A 165 -4.90 -7.98 8.19
CA ALA A 165 -5.80 -7.43 9.21
C ALA A 165 -6.79 -8.46 9.73
N GLY A 166 -7.37 -9.28 8.85
CA GLY A 166 -8.24 -10.38 9.24
C GLY A 166 -7.54 -11.42 10.10
N LEU A 167 -6.30 -11.79 9.74
CA LEU A 167 -5.47 -12.69 10.56
C LEU A 167 -5.21 -12.11 11.94
N TRP A 168 -4.89 -10.82 12.03
CA TRP A 168 -4.68 -10.14 13.31
C TRP A 168 -5.98 -10.10 14.15
N PHE A 169 -7.14 -9.84 13.54
CA PHE A 169 -8.42 -9.90 14.25
C PHE A 169 -8.76 -11.30 14.78
N LEU A 170 -8.37 -12.38 14.10
CA LEU A 170 -8.55 -13.75 14.62
C LEU A 170 -7.74 -14.02 15.90
N LEU A 171 -6.60 -13.34 16.07
CA LEU A 171 -5.75 -13.43 17.24
C LEU A 171 -6.26 -12.55 18.40
N GLU A 172 -6.72 -11.33 18.11
CA GLU A 172 -7.11 -10.35 19.12
C GLU A 172 -8.58 -10.46 19.55
N GLU A 173 -9.50 -10.79 18.64
CA GLU A 173 -10.93 -10.79 18.93
C GLU A 173 -11.40 -12.09 19.62
N LYS A 174 -12.33 -11.91 20.56
CA LYS A 174 -13.03 -12.99 21.28
C LYS A 174 -14.52 -12.96 20.94
N GLY A 175 -15.15 -14.14 20.98
CA GLY A 175 -16.58 -14.34 20.70
C GLY A 175 -16.83 -15.11 19.40
N ARG A 176 -17.73 -16.11 19.46
CA ARG A 176 -17.99 -17.05 18.36
C ARG A 176 -18.44 -16.35 17.08
N LEU A 177 -19.40 -15.43 17.17
CA LEU A 177 -19.92 -14.71 16.00
C LEU A 177 -18.81 -13.88 15.32
N LYS A 178 -17.93 -13.25 16.10
CA LYS A 178 -16.79 -12.49 15.57
C LYS A 178 -15.82 -13.36 14.82
N MET A 179 -15.44 -14.50 15.40
CA MET A 179 -14.57 -15.45 14.74
C MET A 179 -15.17 -16.00 13.45
N VAL A 180 -16.49 -16.23 13.39
CA VAL A 180 -17.15 -16.71 12.18
C VAL A 180 -17.07 -15.68 11.06
N TYR A 181 -17.48 -14.43 11.28
CA TYR A 181 -17.44 -13.45 10.18
C TYR A 181 -16.01 -13.07 9.79
N VAL A 182 -15.08 -12.94 10.74
CA VAL A 182 -13.66 -12.69 10.42
C VAL A 182 -13.07 -13.88 9.67
N GLY A 183 -13.34 -15.11 10.12
CA GLY A 183 -12.86 -16.34 9.48
C GLY A 183 -13.37 -16.49 8.05
N LEU A 184 -14.66 -16.25 7.82
CA LEU A 184 -15.23 -16.23 6.46
C LEU A 184 -14.61 -15.14 5.59
N GLY A 185 -14.41 -13.94 6.13
CA GLY A 185 -13.75 -12.85 5.41
C GLY A 185 -12.31 -13.19 5.02
N VAL A 186 -11.52 -13.73 5.96
CA VAL A 186 -10.15 -14.22 5.71
C VAL A 186 -10.15 -15.31 4.65
N PHE A 187 -11.11 -16.25 4.72
CA PHE A 187 -11.24 -17.33 3.73
C PHE A 187 -11.50 -16.77 2.32
N PHE A 188 -12.50 -15.89 2.14
CA PHE A 188 -12.82 -15.33 0.82
C PHE A 188 -11.68 -14.46 0.27
N ILE A 189 -11.06 -13.62 1.10
CA ILE A 189 -9.90 -12.83 0.69
C ILE A 189 -8.73 -13.74 0.32
N GLY A 190 -8.45 -14.76 1.12
CA GLY A 190 -7.37 -15.74 0.87
C GLY A 190 -7.59 -16.52 -0.42
N MET A 191 -8.83 -16.91 -0.73
CA MET A 191 -9.19 -17.56 -1.98
C MET A 191 -9.04 -16.62 -3.18
N ALA A 192 -9.47 -15.36 -3.08
CA ALA A 192 -9.24 -14.38 -4.14
C ALA A 192 -7.73 -14.14 -4.37
N LEU A 193 -6.93 -14.05 -3.29
CA LEU A 193 -5.46 -13.99 -3.36
C LEU A 193 -4.86 -15.20 -4.06
N PHE A 194 -5.34 -16.42 -3.78
CA PHE A 194 -4.91 -17.64 -4.46
C PHE A 194 -5.10 -17.56 -5.97
N PHE A 195 -6.26 -17.10 -6.42
CA PHE A 195 -6.54 -16.95 -7.85
C PHE A 195 -5.74 -15.82 -8.52
N THR A 196 -5.14 -14.88 -7.78
CA THR A 196 -4.22 -13.90 -8.39
C THR A 196 -2.92 -14.53 -8.90
N LYS A 197 -2.55 -15.71 -8.37
CA LYS A 197 -1.26 -16.37 -8.66
C LYS A 197 -0.05 -15.43 -8.52
N SER A 198 -0.09 -14.46 -7.60
CA SER A 198 0.97 -13.47 -7.40
C SER A 198 2.04 -13.97 -6.43
N LEU A 199 3.15 -14.49 -6.96
CA LEU A 199 4.32 -14.91 -6.16
C LEU A 199 4.80 -13.84 -5.20
N GLY A 200 5.05 -12.62 -5.71
CA GLY A 200 5.51 -11.50 -4.89
C GLY A 200 4.55 -11.16 -3.76
N GLY A 201 3.24 -11.26 -4.02
CA GLY A 201 2.20 -11.10 -3.00
C GLY A 201 2.28 -12.18 -1.91
N PHE A 202 2.35 -13.45 -2.30
CA PHE A 202 2.44 -14.57 -1.35
C PHE A 202 3.71 -14.53 -0.50
N SER A 203 4.87 -14.34 -1.13
CA SER A 203 6.16 -14.27 -0.44
C SER A 203 6.19 -13.11 0.58
N ALA A 204 5.65 -11.95 0.21
CA ALA A 204 5.61 -10.81 1.12
C ALA A 204 4.59 -10.99 2.25
N ILE A 205 3.43 -11.61 2.01
CA ILE A 205 2.47 -11.99 3.07
C ILE A 205 3.15 -12.94 4.05
N LEU A 206 3.88 -13.95 3.56
CA LEU A 206 4.61 -14.88 4.41
C LEU A 206 5.62 -14.15 5.30
N ILE A 207 6.47 -13.27 4.73
CA ILE A 207 7.44 -12.48 5.49
C ILE A 207 6.75 -11.64 6.58
N ALA A 208 5.65 -10.97 6.24
CA ALA A 208 4.89 -10.15 7.18
C ALA A 208 4.26 -10.99 8.30
N VAL A 209 3.63 -12.12 7.96
CA VAL A 209 3.01 -13.01 8.95
C VAL A 209 4.05 -13.64 9.88
N LEU A 210 5.22 -14.02 9.36
CA LEU A 210 6.33 -14.50 10.19
C LEU A 210 6.79 -13.44 11.19
N PHE A 211 6.90 -12.18 10.76
CA PHE A 211 7.19 -11.07 11.66
C PHE A 211 6.10 -10.88 12.72
N LEU A 212 4.81 -10.97 12.35
CA LEU A 212 3.70 -10.85 13.28
C LEU A 212 3.72 -11.97 14.33
N ILE A 213 3.93 -13.23 13.92
CA ILE A 213 4.03 -14.38 14.83
C ILE A 213 5.23 -14.22 15.76
N PHE A 214 6.39 -13.81 15.22
CA PHE A 214 7.61 -13.63 16.01
C PHE A 214 7.46 -12.50 17.05
N SER A 215 6.88 -11.37 16.65
CA SER A 215 6.67 -10.20 17.52
C SER A 215 5.66 -10.49 18.64
N GLU A 216 4.68 -11.36 18.41
CA GLU A 216 3.68 -11.78 19.40
C GLU A 216 4.01 -13.12 20.07
N PHE A 217 5.18 -13.71 19.84
CA PHE A 217 5.50 -15.10 20.23
C PHE A 217 5.28 -15.37 21.73
N LYS A 218 5.77 -14.46 22.60
CA LYS A 218 5.59 -14.57 24.05
C LYS A 218 4.12 -14.45 24.46
N THR A 219 3.36 -13.55 23.83
CA THR A 219 1.93 -13.38 24.05
C THR A 219 1.15 -14.62 23.63
N ILE A 220 1.47 -15.19 22.46
CA ILE A 220 0.84 -16.38 21.88
C ILE A 220 1.01 -17.59 22.81
N ILE A 221 2.22 -17.84 23.30
CA ILE A 221 2.51 -18.96 24.22
C ILE A 221 1.83 -18.74 25.57
N ALA A 222 1.86 -17.51 26.10
CA ALA A 222 1.34 -17.22 27.42
C ALA A 222 -0.20 -17.24 27.50
N HIS A 223 -0.93 -16.98 26.41
CA HIS A 223 -2.36 -16.65 26.50
C HIS A 223 -3.36 -17.74 26.11
N ASN A 224 -3.05 -18.74 25.25
CA ASN A 224 -3.90 -19.93 25.04
C ASN A 224 -3.35 -20.89 23.97
N PHE A 225 -3.64 -22.20 24.10
CA PHE A 225 -3.47 -23.22 23.04
C PHE A 225 -4.25 -22.89 21.75
N ARG A 226 -5.35 -22.11 21.85
CA ARG A 226 -6.08 -21.57 20.69
C ARG A 226 -5.19 -20.74 19.75
N ASN A 227 -4.39 -19.83 20.28
CA ASN A 227 -3.57 -18.92 19.46
C ASN A 227 -2.47 -19.68 18.75
N ILE A 228 -1.91 -20.71 19.40
CA ILE A 228 -0.95 -21.64 18.80
C ILE A 228 -1.59 -22.38 17.61
N LYS A 229 -2.81 -22.92 17.78
CA LYS A 229 -3.53 -23.58 16.67
C LYS A 229 -3.80 -22.65 15.50
N ILE A 230 -4.22 -21.40 15.76
CA ILE A 230 -4.46 -20.41 14.71
C ILE A 230 -3.16 -20.08 13.99
N CYS A 231 -2.07 -19.79 14.72
CA CYS A 231 -0.78 -19.47 14.10
C CYS A 231 -0.25 -20.64 13.27
N LEU A 232 -0.37 -21.87 13.78
CA LEU A 232 0.04 -23.07 13.05
C LEU A 232 -0.83 -23.29 11.81
N ALA A 233 -2.15 -23.12 11.91
CA ALA A 233 -3.06 -23.26 10.77
C ALA A 233 -2.80 -22.20 9.69
N VAL A 234 -2.53 -20.95 10.10
CA VAL A 234 -2.18 -19.86 9.18
C VAL A 234 -0.83 -20.11 8.53
N PHE A 235 0.18 -20.51 9.31
CA PHE A 235 1.50 -20.86 8.79
C PHE A 235 1.40 -22.03 7.80
N LEU A 236 0.71 -23.11 8.15
CA LEU A 236 0.49 -24.25 7.27
C LEU A 236 -0.30 -23.87 6.03
N LEU A 237 -1.35 -23.05 6.14
CA LEU A 237 -2.10 -22.56 4.99
C LEU A 237 -1.18 -21.78 4.04
N ILE A 238 -0.43 -20.79 4.53
CA ILE A 238 0.45 -19.99 3.69
C ILE A 238 1.57 -20.86 3.11
N PHE A 239 2.14 -21.77 3.89
CA PHE A 239 3.17 -22.70 3.45
C PHE A 239 2.65 -23.65 2.36
N LEU A 240 1.44 -24.19 2.52
CA LEU A 240 0.82 -25.06 1.52
C LEU A 240 0.45 -24.28 0.27
N LEU A 241 -0.07 -23.05 0.38
CA LEU A 241 -0.35 -22.19 -0.78
C LEU A 241 0.94 -21.80 -1.52
N ALA A 242 2.02 -21.48 -0.79
CA ALA A 242 3.32 -21.18 -1.38
C ALA A 242 4.00 -22.42 -1.98
N GLY A 243 3.89 -23.57 -1.31
CA GLY A 243 4.46 -24.84 -1.74
C GLY A 243 3.73 -25.44 -2.93
N THR A 244 2.40 -25.41 -2.96
CA THR A 244 1.62 -25.80 -4.15
C THR A 244 1.95 -24.86 -5.31
N PHE A 245 2.07 -23.56 -5.07
CA PHE A 245 2.53 -22.65 -6.10
C PHE A 245 3.92 -23.04 -6.64
N PHE A 246 4.89 -23.28 -5.76
CA PHE A 246 6.26 -23.66 -6.14
C PHE A 246 6.32 -24.99 -6.91
N LEU A 247 5.41 -25.93 -6.61
CA LEU A 247 5.32 -27.23 -7.26
C LEU A 247 4.56 -27.20 -8.61
N PHE A 248 3.51 -26.37 -8.74
CA PHE A 248 2.69 -26.30 -9.95
C PHE A 248 3.23 -25.29 -10.99
N TYR A 249 3.97 -24.27 -10.57
CA TYR A 249 4.67 -23.38 -11.48
C TYR A 249 6.06 -23.95 -11.77
N LYS A 250 6.21 -24.65 -12.90
CA LYS A 250 7.53 -24.93 -13.46
C LYS A 250 8.26 -23.60 -13.62
N HIS A 251 9.25 -23.35 -12.76
CA HIS A 251 10.10 -22.17 -12.88
C HIS A 251 10.98 -22.36 -14.11
N ASP A 252 10.46 -21.90 -15.25
CA ASP A 252 11.33 -21.49 -16.33
C ASP A 252 11.99 -20.19 -15.86
N PHE A 253 13.31 -20.21 -15.63
CA PHE A 253 14.10 -19.02 -15.32
C PHE A 253 14.51 -18.27 -16.60
N SER A 254 13.91 -18.61 -17.74
CA SER A 254 14.12 -17.91 -19.01
C SER A 254 13.78 -16.42 -18.92
N LYS A 255 14.27 -15.67 -19.91
CA LYS A 255 13.99 -14.22 -20.08
C LYS A 255 12.49 -13.91 -20.20
N THR A 256 11.65 -14.89 -20.56
CA THR A 256 10.19 -14.74 -20.68
C THR A 256 9.44 -14.98 -19.37
N SER A 257 10.14 -15.41 -18.31
CA SER A 257 9.57 -15.53 -16.97
C SER A 257 9.36 -14.17 -16.31
N SER A 258 8.42 -14.11 -15.35
CA SER A 258 8.10 -12.87 -14.62
C SER A 258 9.27 -12.33 -13.79
N LEU A 259 10.22 -13.18 -13.37
CA LEU A 259 11.44 -12.74 -12.70
C LEU A 259 12.51 -12.33 -13.71
N GLY A 260 12.66 -13.09 -14.80
CA GLY A 260 13.57 -12.75 -15.90
C GLY A 260 13.26 -11.39 -16.52
N SER A 261 11.97 -11.08 -16.76
CA SER A 261 11.52 -9.78 -17.27
C SER A 261 11.89 -8.64 -16.32
N ARG A 262 11.68 -8.82 -15.01
CA ARG A 262 12.05 -7.81 -14.00
C ARG A 262 13.54 -7.52 -13.98
N PHE A 263 14.41 -8.53 -14.13
CA PHE A 263 15.86 -8.30 -14.20
C PHE A 263 16.25 -7.42 -15.38
N ILE A 264 15.64 -7.63 -16.55
CA ILE A 264 15.84 -6.79 -17.73
C ILE A 264 15.36 -5.36 -17.44
N ILE A 265 14.16 -5.23 -16.87
CA ILE A 265 13.57 -3.92 -16.50
C ILE A 265 14.47 -3.18 -15.51
N TRP A 266 15.00 -3.85 -14.49
CA TRP A 266 15.89 -3.24 -13.50
C TRP A 266 17.21 -2.80 -14.11
N ARG A 267 17.79 -3.60 -15.01
CA ARG A 267 19.02 -3.22 -15.72
C ARG A 267 18.80 -1.96 -16.54
N SER A 268 17.70 -1.85 -17.28
CA SER A 268 17.35 -0.61 -17.99
C SER A 268 17.07 0.54 -17.04
N SER A 269 16.38 0.28 -15.92
CA SER A 269 16.07 1.28 -14.90
C SER A 269 17.33 1.88 -14.27
N LEU A 270 18.35 1.05 -14.01
CA LEU A 270 19.65 1.51 -13.52
C LEU A 270 20.36 2.38 -14.54
N LYS A 271 20.32 2.02 -15.83
CA LYS A 271 20.90 2.86 -16.90
C LYS A 271 20.19 4.20 -17.04
N ILE A 272 18.86 4.24 -16.94
CA ILE A 272 18.09 5.49 -16.90
C ILE A 272 18.48 6.31 -15.66
N LEU A 273 18.65 5.65 -14.52
CA LEU A 273 19.01 6.29 -13.26
C LEU A 273 20.39 6.94 -13.33
N GLU A 274 21.39 6.26 -13.89
CA GLU A 274 22.75 6.80 -14.10
C GLU A 274 22.73 8.16 -14.80
N ASP A 275 21.84 8.32 -15.79
CA ASP A 275 21.74 9.54 -16.58
C ASP A 275 20.80 10.60 -15.94
N ASN A 276 20.03 10.25 -14.89
CA ASN A 276 18.98 11.08 -14.30
C ASN A 276 18.99 11.12 -12.75
N ILE A 277 20.17 11.00 -12.12
CA ILE A 277 20.32 10.81 -10.66
C ILE A 277 19.64 11.90 -9.81
N ILE A 278 19.82 13.18 -10.18
CA ILE A 278 19.46 14.32 -9.33
C ILE A 278 17.95 14.58 -9.38
N PHE A 279 17.42 14.85 -10.57
CA PHE A 279 16.03 15.26 -10.74
C PHE A 279 15.08 14.10 -11.07
N GLY A 280 15.62 12.94 -11.44
CA GLY A 280 14.81 11.86 -12.00
C GLY A 280 14.22 12.23 -13.37
N ILE A 281 13.25 11.44 -13.80
CA ILE A 281 12.54 11.54 -15.08
C ILE A 281 11.11 12.06 -14.93
N GLY A 282 10.65 12.29 -13.70
CA GLY A 282 9.28 12.72 -13.39
C GLY A 282 8.27 11.56 -13.26
N PRO A 283 7.17 11.75 -12.51
CA PRO A 283 6.14 10.72 -12.37
C PRO A 283 5.40 10.42 -13.68
N GLY A 284 5.21 9.13 -13.98
CA GLY A 284 4.42 8.69 -15.15
C GLY A 284 5.14 8.68 -16.49
N THR A 285 6.44 8.97 -16.54
CA THR A 285 7.26 8.98 -17.77
C THR A 285 8.11 7.71 -17.95
N PHE A 286 8.06 6.78 -16.98
CA PHE A 286 8.93 5.61 -16.97
C PHE A 286 8.84 4.76 -18.23
N GLN A 287 7.63 4.50 -18.75
CA GLN A 287 7.46 3.69 -19.96
C GLN A 287 8.15 4.30 -21.18
N GLU A 288 7.97 5.61 -21.38
CA GLU A 288 8.61 6.33 -22.49
C GLU A 288 10.13 6.25 -22.39
N LYS A 289 10.68 6.54 -21.20
CA LYS A 289 12.12 6.47 -20.97
C LYS A 289 12.67 5.04 -21.05
N TYR A 290 11.90 4.06 -20.59
CA TYR A 290 12.25 2.66 -20.73
C TYR A 290 12.41 2.25 -22.19
N LEU A 291 11.47 2.64 -23.06
CA LEU A 291 11.52 2.39 -24.49
C LEU A 291 12.67 3.13 -25.17
N GLU A 292 12.92 4.39 -24.82
CA GLU A 292 14.06 5.17 -25.33
C GLU A 292 15.41 4.49 -25.03
N TYR A 293 15.53 3.90 -23.84
CA TYR A 293 16.75 3.25 -23.37
C TYR A 293 16.90 1.80 -23.82
N GLN A 294 15.91 1.20 -24.49
CA GLN A 294 16.03 -0.16 -25.02
C GLN A 294 17.15 -0.29 -26.07
N LYS A 295 17.57 0.80 -26.72
CA LYS A 295 18.71 0.82 -27.65
C LYS A 295 20.04 0.35 -27.06
N TYR A 296 20.16 0.33 -25.73
CA TYR A 296 21.36 -0.13 -25.00
C TYR A 296 21.31 -1.61 -24.59
N PHE A 297 20.21 -2.31 -24.89
CA PHE A 297 19.98 -3.69 -24.46
C PHE A 297 19.56 -4.57 -25.64
N GLU A 298 19.61 -5.89 -25.45
CA GLU A 298 19.03 -6.82 -26.42
C GLU A 298 17.54 -6.55 -26.60
N PRO A 299 16.99 -6.69 -27.82
CA PRO A 299 15.58 -6.42 -28.09
C PRO A 299 14.67 -7.20 -27.12
N TYR A 300 13.96 -6.47 -26.27
CA TYR A 300 12.95 -7.03 -25.38
C TYR A 300 11.55 -6.72 -25.90
N LEU A 301 10.70 -7.75 -25.98
CA LEU A 301 9.42 -7.69 -26.67
C LEU A 301 8.31 -6.94 -25.91
N GLU A 302 8.42 -6.80 -24.59
CA GLU A 302 7.38 -6.11 -23.80
C GLU A 302 7.51 -4.59 -23.93
N LYS A 303 6.49 -3.98 -24.53
CA LYS A 303 6.41 -2.52 -24.74
C LYS A 303 5.58 -1.79 -23.69
N ASP A 304 4.77 -2.53 -22.92
CA ASP A 304 3.83 -2.00 -21.93
C ASP A 304 4.37 -2.13 -20.51
N ILE A 305 5.44 -1.38 -20.22
CA ILE A 305 6.10 -1.40 -18.91
C ILE A 305 5.96 -0.02 -18.24
N PRO A 306 4.85 0.23 -17.53
CA PRO A 306 4.56 1.53 -16.93
C PRO A 306 5.40 1.84 -15.69
N GLN A 307 6.09 0.86 -15.11
CA GLN A 307 6.79 0.97 -13.83
C GLN A 307 8.04 0.08 -13.78
N PRO A 308 9.07 0.44 -13.00
CA PRO A 308 10.31 -0.34 -12.88
C PRO A 308 10.16 -1.63 -12.05
N HIS A 309 8.98 -1.92 -11.51
CA HIS A 309 8.71 -3.07 -10.64
C HIS A 309 9.70 -3.21 -9.45
N ASN A 310 10.12 -2.09 -8.89
CA ASN A 310 10.85 -2.00 -7.64
C ASN A 310 10.56 -0.63 -7.02
N ILE A 311 10.08 -0.59 -5.78
CA ILE A 311 9.64 0.62 -5.10
C ILE A 311 10.77 1.65 -4.96
N PHE A 312 12.00 1.22 -4.68
CA PHE A 312 13.14 2.11 -4.50
C PHE A 312 13.57 2.73 -5.84
N LEU A 313 13.66 1.93 -6.90
CA LEU A 313 13.91 2.45 -8.24
C LEU A 313 12.78 3.38 -8.69
N ALA A 314 11.52 3.06 -8.38
CA ALA A 314 10.38 3.90 -8.73
C ALA A 314 10.46 5.26 -8.03
N PHE A 315 10.72 5.30 -6.72
CA PHE A 315 10.95 6.56 -6.00
C PHE A 315 12.13 7.33 -6.57
N TRP A 316 13.28 6.71 -6.77
CA TRP A 316 14.44 7.45 -7.26
C TRP A 316 14.21 8.01 -8.67
N LEU A 317 13.77 7.18 -9.61
CA LEU A 317 13.55 7.61 -10.99
C LEU A 317 12.46 8.68 -11.08
N GLN A 318 11.34 8.55 -10.38
CA GLN A 318 10.20 9.45 -10.57
C GLN A 318 10.21 10.68 -9.64
N THR A 319 11.07 10.71 -8.62
CA THR A 319 11.12 11.83 -7.64
C THR A 319 12.52 12.42 -7.44
N GLY A 320 13.54 11.87 -8.10
CA GLY A 320 14.92 12.30 -7.97
C GLY A 320 15.55 11.95 -6.61
N ILE A 321 16.79 12.40 -6.41
CA ILE A 321 17.55 12.12 -5.18
C ILE A 321 16.89 12.70 -3.93
N MET A 322 16.28 13.89 -4.05
CA MET A 322 15.56 14.50 -2.94
C MET A 322 14.36 13.65 -2.52
N GLY A 323 13.59 13.16 -3.49
CA GLY A 323 12.40 12.39 -3.17
C GLY A 323 12.71 11.00 -2.61
N ILE A 324 13.72 10.29 -3.11
CA ILE A 324 14.15 9.01 -2.51
C ILE A 324 14.72 9.20 -1.10
N VAL A 325 15.48 10.27 -0.83
CA VAL A 325 15.94 10.58 0.54
C VAL A 325 14.75 10.87 1.46
N GLY A 326 13.76 11.63 0.99
CA GLY A 326 12.50 11.86 1.71
C GLY A 326 11.77 10.56 2.02
N PHE A 327 11.66 9.65 1.06
CA PHE A 327 11.04 8.34 1.24
C PHE A 327 11.81 7.47 2.26
N LEU A 328 13.13 7.33 2.12
CA LEU A 328 13.95 6.54 3.05
C LEU A 328 13.89 7.11 4.48
N TRP A 329 13.87 8.44 4.61
CA TRP A 329 13.69 9.08 5.91
C TRP A 329 12.28 8.84 6.47
N LEU A 330 11.23 8.85 5.65
CA LEU A 330 9.88 8.46 6.10
C LEU A 330 9.87 7.04 6.67
N ILE A 331 10.51 6.08 5.99
CA ILE A 331 10.63 4.69 6.47
C ILE A 331 11.42 4.63 7.78
N PHE A 332 12.54 5.34 7.87
CA PHE A 332 13.33 5.42 9.11
C PHE A 332 12.52 6.02 10.28
N ALA A 333 11.84 7.14 10.05
CA ALA A 333 11.01 7.79 11.06
C ALA A 333 9.86 6.89 11.52
N PHE A 334 9.26 6.13 10.58
CA PHE A 334 8.24 5.14 10.90
C PHE A 334 8.78 4.05 11.83
N PHE A 335 9.88 3.38 11.47
CA PHE A 335 10.45 2.31 12.30
C PHE A 335 11.04 2.82 13.63
N LYS A 336 11.53 4.06 13.67
CA LYS A 336 11.88 4.73 14.93
C LYS A 336 10.66 4.85 15.85
N ASN A 337 9.51 5.26 15.31
CA ASN A 337 8.25 5.31 16.06
C ASN A 337 7.79 3.91 16.49
N ILE A 338 7.93 2.88 15.64
CA ILE A 338 7.65 1.49 16.05
C ILE A 338 8.49 1.07 17.24
N TRP A 339 9.79 1.39 17.24
CA TRP A 339 10.70 1.04 18.34
C TRP A 339 10.30 1.70 19.66
N GLU A 340 9.91 2.97 19.62
CA GLU A 340 9.46 3.75 20.78
C GLU A 340 8.17 3.18 21.38
N TYR A 341 7.20 2.80 20.53
CA TYR A 341 5.87 2.32 20.96
C TYR A 341 5.67 0.82 20.76
N LYS A 342 6.74 0.02 20.81
CA LYS A 342 6.71 -1.44 20.55
C LYS A 342 5.83 -2.28 21.50
N LYS A 343 5.30 -1.68 22.56
CA LYS A 343 4.32 -2.31 23.46
C LYS A 343 2.86 -2.16 22.98
N ASP A 344 2.58 -1.22 22.09
CA ASP A 344 1.25 -1.04 21.50
C ASP A 344 1.06 -2.02 20.33
N LYS A 345 0.08 -2.92 20.47
CA LYS A 345 -0.20 -3.97 19.49
C LYS A 345 -0.58 -3.42 18.11
N ILE A 346 -1.29 -2.29 18.04
CA ILE A 346 -1.64 -1.66 16.77
C ILE A 346 -0.39 -1.14 16.08
N VAL A 347 0.57 -0.62 16.85
CA VAL A 347 1.85 -0.14 16.31
C VAL A 347 2.65 -1.31 15.70
N ILE A 348 2.76 -2.45 16.40
CA ILE A 348 3.41 -3.66 15.86
C ILE A 348 2.66 -4.20 14.63
N PHE A 349 1.33 -4.17 14.63
CA PHE A 349 0.54 -4.52 13.47
C PHE A 349 0.80 -3.58 12.27
N CYS A 350 0.93 -2.27 12.49
CA CYS A 350 1.32 -1.33 11.44
C CYS A 350 2.72 -1.66 10.89
N ALA A 351 3.66 -2.07 11.74
CA ALA A 351 4.98 -2.52 11.29
C ALA A 351 4.89 -3.75 10.38
N THR A 352 4.00 -4.70 10.70
CA THR A 352 3.71 -5.87 9.85
C THR A 352 3.25 -5.46 8.44
N LEU A 353 2.31 -4.50 8.35
CA LEU A 353 1.82 -4.00 7.07
C LEU A 353 2.87 -3.22 6.27
N MET A 354 3.74 -2.47 6.96
CA MET A 354 4.85 -1.77 6.31
C MET A 354 5.91 -2.77 5.79
N ILE A 355 6.21 -3.83 6.55
CA ILE A 355 7.11 -4.91 6.12
C ILE A 355 6.56 -5.61 4.88
N TYR A 356 5.26 -5.92 4.84
CA TYR A 356 4.61 -6.41 3.62
C TYR A 356 4.85 -5.46 2.43
N SER A 357 4.58 -4.16 2.65
CA SER A 357 4.68 -3.13 1.62
C SER A 357 6.10 -3.00 1.05
N LEU A 358 7.12 -3.09 1.90
CA LEU A 358 8.52 -3.04 1.50
C LEU A 358 8.96 -4.36 0.83
N ALA A 359 8.58 -5.52 1.37
CA ALA A 359 8.94 -6.82 0.83
C ALA A 359 8.36 -7.06 -0.57
N HIS A 360 7.07 -6.81 -0.77
CA HIS A 360 6.46 -6.88 -2.10
C HIS A 360 6.94 -5.72 -2.98
N GLY A 361 7.26 -4.57 -2.40
CA GLY A 361 7.92 -3.44 -3.05
C GLY A 361 9.29 -3.76 -3.67
N LEU A 362 9.97 -4.85 -3.27
CA LEU A 362 11.21 -5.27 -3.93
C LEU A 362 11.00 -5.78 -5.35
N VAL A 363 9.79 -6.31 -5.64
CA VAL A 363 9.44 -6.94 -6.93
C VAL A 363 8.26 -6.25 -7.63
N ASP A 364 7.76 -5.16 -7.06
CA ASP A 364 6.71 -4.34 -7.67
C ASP A 364 6.69 -2.93 -7.08
N THR A 365 5.84 -2.04 -7.59
CA THR A 365 5.80 -0.62 -7.15
C THR A 365 4.64 -0.33 -6.21
N ILE A 366 4.67 -0.93 -5.02
CA ILE A 366 3.76 -0.53 -3.93
C ILE A 366 3.97 0.97 -3.66
N TYR A 367 2.90 1.70 -3.35
CA TYR A 367 2.78 3.18 -3.33
C TYR A 367 2.35 3.83 -4.65
N TRP A 368 2.80 3.34 -5.81
CA TRP A 368 2.60 4.02 -7.11
C TRP A 368 1.19 3.81 -7.71
N LYS A 369 0.15 4.01 -6.88
CA LYS A 369 -1.28 3.97 -7.18
C LYS A 369 -2.07 4.77 -6.13
N ASN A 370 -3.25 5.27 -6.48
CA ASN A 370 -4.09 6.08 -5.59
C ASN A 370 -4.41 5.37 -4.26
N ASP A 371 -4.94 4.14 -4.34
CA ASP A 371 -5.32 3.34 -3.17
C ASP A 371 -4.13 3.01 -2.28
N LEU A 372 -3.03 2.54 -2.88
CA LEU A 372 -1.82 2.16 -2.15
C LEU A 372 -1.11 3.36 -1.50
N ALA A 373 -1.14 4.53 -2.12
CA ALA A 373 -0.62 5.75 -1.53
C ALA A 373 -1.43 6.18 -0.29
N ILE A 374 -2.77 6.13 -0.37
CA ILE A 374 -3.65 6.40 0.78
C ILE A 374 -3.39 5.38 1.89
N ILE A 375 -3.28 4.09 1.55
CA ILE A 375 -2.99 3.02 2.51
C ILE A 375 -1.63 3.23 3.20
N PHE A 376 -0.58 3.60 2.46
CA PHE A 376 0.74 3.86 3.01
C PHE A 376 0.68 4.93 4.12
N TRP A 377 0.05 6.06 3.81
CA TRP A 377 -0.13 7.16 4.75
C TRP A 377 -1.09 6.80 5.90
N LEU A 378 -2.07 5.94 5.66
CA LEU A 378 -2.95 5.39 6.69
C LEU A 378 -2.18 4.48 7.67
N ILE A 379 -1.25 3.65 7.19
CA ILE A 379 -0.40 2.82 8.06
C ILE A 379 0.46 3.70 8.96
N ILE A 380 1.05 4.77 8.42
CA ILE A 380 1.78 5.77 9.22
C ILE A 380 0.85 6.41 10.25
N LEU A 381 -0.34 6.85 9.84
CA LEU A 381 -1.34 7.44 10.74
C LEU A 381 -1.69 6.54 11.93
N LEU A 382 -1.97 5.27 11.68
CA LEU A 382 -2.39 4.31 12.70
C LEU A 382 -1.25 3.97 13.68
N SER A 383 0.00 4.16 13.25
CA SER A 383 1.19 3.99 14.10
C SER A 383 1.42 5.15 15.07
N LEU A 384 0.81 6.33 14.87
CA LEU A 384 0.98 7.48 15.76
C LEU A 384 0.52 7.15 17.20
N PRO A 385 1.19 7.65 18.24
CA PRO A 385 0.78 7.40 19.62
C PRO A 385 -0.64 7.88 19.89
N GLN A 386 -1.31 7.20 20.82
CA GLN A 386 -2.63 7.58 21.26
C GLN A 386 -2.53 8.91 22.02
N THR A 387 -3.46 9.83 21.79
CA THR A 387 -3.55 11.03 22.64
C THR A 387 -4.26 10.64 23.92
N THR A 388 -3.52 10.37 24.99
CA THR A 388 -4.09 10.32 26.34
C THR A 388 -4.63 11.71 26.67
N LYS A 389 -5.86 11.78 27.21
CA LYS A 389 -6.39 12.99 27.84
C LYS A 389 -5.61 13.29 29.14
N THR A 390 -4.33 13.65 29.03
CA THR A 390 -3.50 14.08 30.16
C THR A 390 -2.60 15.22 29.71
N ALA A 391 -3.24 16.33 29.35
CA ALA A 391 -2.63 17.66 29.24
C ALA A 391 -3.74 18.71 29.39
N GLN A 392 -4.45 18.64 30.51
CA GLN A 392 -5.18 19.76 31.11
C GLN A 392 -4.94 19.64 32.61
N ILE A 393 -3.79 20.18 33.04
CA ILE A 393 -3.61 20.74 34.38
C ILE A 393 -2.93 22.07 34.16
#